data_AF-A0A5Y7E5J3-F1
#
_entry.id   AF-A0A5Y7E5J3-F1
#
_cell.length_a   1.000
_cell.length_b   1.000
_cell.length_c   1.000
_cell.angle_alpha   90.00
_cell.angle_beta   90.00
_cell.angle_gamma   90.00
#
_symmetry.space_group_name_H-M   'P 1'
#
loop_
_entity.id
_entity.type
_entity.pdbx_description
1 polymer ?
#
loop_
_entity_poly.entity_id
_entity_poly.type
_entity_poly.pdbx_seq_one_letter_code
_entity_poly.pdbx_strand_id
1 'polypeptide(L)'
;MQLVESFLSIQGEGKYNGKLAIFMRFAGCNFNCLGFNVKISKNDKTLIGCDTIRAVFTKDFKESYETLNANELLKRVIKLKQDFNPIVVITGGEPLIHYENPEFIKFIQMLLKNKFEIHFESNGSIEIDFDRYPFYKECIFALSVKLQNSGIKKDKRLNFKALKAFKNYAKDSFYKFVLDANTLDNSFLEINGILKEAPNQIFCMPMGENEQNLKKNAQKIAEFCIKNGYNYSDRIHIRLWNDKEGV
;
A
#
# COMPACT_ATOMS: atom_id res chain seq x y z
N MET A 1 7.24 -17.41 -4.46
CA MET A 1 6.55 -16.09 -4.50
C MET A 1 6.99 -15.31 -5.72
N GLN A 2 6.11 -14.55 -6.36
CA GLN A 2 6.45 -13.66 -7.48
C GLN A 2 6.77 -12.26 -6.94
N LEU A 3 8.01 -11.81 -7.09
CA LEU A 3 8.49 -10.49 -6.67
C LEU A 3 8.66 -9.59 -7.90
N VAL A 4 8.03 -8.43 -7.88
CA VAL A 4 8.10 -7.43 -8.96
C VAL A 4 9.38 -6.61 -8.85
N GLU A 5 9.73 -6.20 -7.64
CA GLU A 5 10.93 -5.41 -7.33
C GLU A 5 11.21 -5.40 -5.82
N SER A 6 12.45 -5.08 -5.49
CA SER A 6 12.88 -4.83 -4.11
C SER A 6 14.01 -3.82 -4.07
N PHE A 7 13.95 -2.83 -3.18
CA PHE A 7 14.93 -1.75 -3.10
C PHE A 7 14.95 -1.10 -1.71
N LEU A 8 16.04 -0.41 -1.38
CA LEU A 8 16.18 0.42 -0.17
C LEU A 8 15.84 1.88 -0.53
N SER A 9 14.99 2.52 0.27
CA SER A 9 14.42 3.84 0.00
C SER A 9 13.95 4.51 1.30
N ILE A 10 13.24 5.62 1.19
CA ILE A 10 12.50 6.31 2.24
C ILE A 10 11.00 6.04 2.05
N GLN A 11 10.32 5.58 3.10
CA GLN A 11 8.85 5.53 3.13
C GLN A 11 8.31 6.93 2.85
N GLY A 12 7.62 7.09 1.73
CA GLY A 12 7.17 8.40 1.28
C GLY A 12 5.77 8.78 1.74
N GLU A 13 5.02 7.84 2.32
CA GLU A 13 3.59 7.96 2.57
C GLU A 13 3.20 7.56 4.00
N GLY A 14 2.02 8.03 4.44
CA GLY A 14 1.37 7.69 5.69
C GLY A 14 2.06 8.19 6.95
N LYS A 15 1.72 7.56 8.08
CA LYS A 15 2.22 7.88 9.44
C LYS A 15 3.74 7.83 9.58
N TYR A 16 4.40 7.02 8.75
CA TYR A 16 5.82 6.71 8.84
C TYR A 16 6.63 7.32 7.70
N ASN A 17 6.12 8.39 7.09
CA ASN A 17 6.86 9.09 6.05
C ASN A 17 8.25 9.54 6.56
N GLY A 18 9.27 9.55 5.68
CA GLY A 18 10.64 9.88 6.04
C GLY A 18 11.47 8.74 6.66
N LYS A 19 10.88 7.58 6.98
CA LYS A 19 11.62 6.43 7.53
C LYS A 19 12.42 5.69 6.45
N LEU A 20 13.66 5.29 6.77
CA LEU A 20 14.42 4.36 5.93
C LEU A 20 13.70 3.01 5.85
N ALA A 21 13.47 2.52 4.63
CA ALA A 21 12.62 1.38 4.36
C ALA A 21 13.19 0.50 3.24
N ILE A 22 13.09 -0.81 3.40
CA ILE A 22 13.23 -1.78 2.32
C ILE A 22 11.84 -2.09 1.79
N PHE A 23 11.61 -1.85 0.50
CA PHE A 23 10.37 -2.21 -0.16
C PHE A 23 10.49 -3.60 -0.77
N MET A 24 9.48 -4.44 -0.53
CA MET A 24 9.30 -5.75 -1.16
C MET A 24 7.95 -5.74 -1.87
N ARG A 25 7.95 -5.54 -3.20
CA ARG A 25 6.73 -5.45 -4.00
C ARG A 25 6.40 -6.80 -4.62
N PHE A 26 5.32 -7.42 -4.17
CA PHE A 26 4.82 -8.69 -4.69
C PHE A 26 3.90 -8.50 -5.89
N ALA A 27 3.74 -9.54 -6.70
CA ALA A 27 2.81 -9.53 -7.83
C ALA A 27 1.41 -10.00 -7.42
N GLY A 28 0.40 -9.49 -8.13
CA GLY A 28 -1.01 -9.81 -7.94
C GLY A 28 -1.76 -8.72 -7.17
N CYS A 29 -3.01 -8.51 -7.55
CA CYS A 29 -3.95 -7.63 -6.86
C CYS A 29 -5.37 -8.11 -7.11
N ASN A 30 -6.25 -7.98 -6.13
CA ASN A 30 -7.68 -8.21 -6.32
C ASN A 30 -8.42 -6.99 -6.94
N PHE A 31 -7.74 -5.84 -7.11
CA PHE A 31 -8.27 -4.63 -7.76
C PHE A 31 -7.42 -4.17 -8.93
N ASN A 32 -8.07 -3.51 -9.91
CA ASN A 32 -7.40 -2.82 -11.02
C ASN A 32 -7.36 -1.29 -10.89
N CYS A 33 -8.25 -0.73 -10.06
CA CYS A 33 -8.33 0.71 -9.74
C CYS A 33 -8.40 1.61 -10.99
N LEU A 34 -9.24 1.27 -11.98
CA LEU A 34 -9.35 2.00 -13.25
C LEU A 34 -9.64 3.50 -13.08
N GLY A 35 -10.31 3.90 -11.98
CA GLY A 35 -10.67 5.30 -11.74
C GLY A 35 -9.47 6.22 -11.48
N PHE A 36 -8.30 5.69 -11.11
CA PHE A 36 -7.07 6.48 -10.99
C PHE A 36 -6.45 6.82 -12.36
N ASN A 37 -6.84 6.10 -13.42
CA ASN A 37 -6.50 6.43 -14.80
C ASN A 37 -4.98 6.59 -15.09
N VAL A 38 -4.13 5.91 -14.33
CA VAL A 38 -2.69 5.82 -14.64
C VAL A 38 -2.53 4.93 -15.87
N LYS A 39 -1.83 5.42 -16.90
CA LYS A 39 -1.69 4.75 -18.20
C LYS A 39 -0.26 4.33 -18.46
N ILE A 40 -0.06 3.06 -18.83
CA ILE A 40 1.23 2.55 -19.30
C ILE A 40 1.04 1.83 -20.63
N SER A 41 1.89 2.16 -21.60
CA SER A 41 1.94 1.49 -22.90
C SER A 41 2.87 0.27 -22.84
N LYS A 42 2.37 -0.91 -23.22
CA LYS A 42 3.16 -2.14 -23.31
C LYS A 42 2.65 -3.03 -24.43
N ASN A 43 3.54 -3.49 -25.32
CA ASN A 43 3.23 -4.40 -26.43
C ASN A 43 1.98 -3.94 -27.22
N ASP A 44 1.97 -2.68 -27.64
CA ASP A 44 0.87 -2.02 -28.36
C ASP A 44 -0.47 -1.94 -27.62
N LYS A 45 -0.50 -2.22 -26.31
CA LYS A 45 -1.66 -2.06 -25.44
C LYS A 45 -1.46 -0.89 -24.49
N THR A 46 -2.52 -0.12 -24.28
CA THR A 46 -2.60 0.83 -23.17
C THR A 46 -3.25 0.13 -21.98
N LEU A 47 -2.48 -0.10 -20.93
CA LEU A 47 -2.98 -0.58 -19.64
C LEU A 47 -3.39 0.63 -18.79
N ILE A 48 -4.53 0.53 -18.11
CA ILE A 48 -5.08 1.61 -17.28
C ILE A 48 -5.33 1.06 -15.87
N GLY A 49 -4.95 1.82 -14.84
CA GLY A 49 -5.19 1.42 -13.45
C GLY A 49 -4.59 2.38 -12.42
N CYS A 50 -4.05 1.80 -11.35
CA CYS A 50 -3.23 2.50 -10.35
C CYS A 50 -1.75 2.53 -10.76
N ASP A 51 -0.95 3.25 -9.98
CA ASP A 51 0.50 3.39 -10.11
C ASP A 51 1.29 2.10 -9.85
N THR A 52 0.70 1.08 -9.21
CA THR A 52 1.30 -0.26 -9.11
C THR A 52 0.93 -1.17 -10.29
N ILE A 53 0.76 -0.62 -11.50
CA ILE A 53 0.23 -1.34 -12.67
C ILE A 53 1.02 -2.62 -12.96
N ARG A 54 2.35 -2.56 -12.78
CA ARG A 54 3.27 -3.69 -12.98
C ARG A 54 2.94 -4.86 -12.08
N ALA A 55 2.40 -4.63 -10.88
CA ALA A 55 2.01 -5.70 -9.96
C ALA A 55 0.57 -6.20 -10.20
N VAL A 56 -0.30 -5.37 -10.77
CA VAL A 56 -1.71 -5.70 -11.06
C VAL A 56 -1.85 -6.53 -12.35
N PHE A 57 -1.23 -6.08 -13.45
CA PHE A 57 -1.35 -6.70 -14.76
C PHE A 57 -0.33 -7.83 -14.94
N THR A 58 -0.49 -8.88 -14.13
CA THR A 58 0.52 -9.95 -14.00
C THR A 58 0.84 -10.68 -15.29
N LYS A 59 -0.12 -10.84 -16.19
CA LYS A 59 0.10 -11.48 -17.50
C LYS A 59 1.03 -10.64 -18.38
N ASP A 60 0.83 -9.32 -18.39
CA ASP A 60 1.59 -8.40 -19.22
C ASP A 60 3.01 -8.18 -18.70
N PHE A 61 3.25 -8.35 -17.39
CA PHE A 61 4.55 -8.11 -16.75
C PHE A 61 5.27 -9.35 -16.22
N LYS A 62 4.73 -10.56 -16.42
CA LYS A 62 5.26 -11.81 -15.85
C LYS A 62 6.76 -12.02 -16.06
N GLU A 63 7.27 -11.67 -17.25
CA GLU A 63 8.68 -11.85 -17.62
C GLU A 63 9.63 -10.94 -16.83
N SER A 64 9.11 -9.87 -16.20
CA SER A 64 9.90 -8.95 -15.37
C SER A 64 9.97 -9.36 -13.90
N TYR A 65 9.34 -10.47 -13.51
CA TYR A 65 9.26 -10.90 -12.12
C TYR A 65 10.30 -11.94 -11.77
N GLU A 66 10.73 -11.94 -10.51
CA GLU A 66 11.54 -13.00 -9.95
C GLU A 66 10.67 -14.00 -9.18
N THR A 67 10.94 -15.30 -9.35
CA THR A 67 10.30 -16.35 -8.54
C THR A 67 11.22 -16.73 -7.40
N LEU A 68 10.88 -16.33 -6.17
CA LEU A 68 11.72 -16.51 -4.98
C LEU A 68 10.99 -17.27 -3.87
N ASN A 69 11.68 -18.15 -3.17
CA ASN A 69 11.22 -18.76 -1.92
C ASN A 69 11.51 -17.86 -0.71
N ALA A 70 11.03 -18.24 0.48
CA ALA A 70 11.17 -17.46 1.70
C ALA A 70 12.62 -17.16 2.10
N ASN A 71 13.52 -18.13 1.88
CA ASN A 71 14.94 -17.96 2.21
C ASN A 71 15.61 -16.96 1.25
N GLU A 72 15.27 -17.01 -0.03
CA GLU A 72 15.78 -16.07 -1.05
C GLU A 72 15.25 -14.65 -0.82
N LEU A 73 13.98 -14.51 -0.43
CA LEU A 73 13.40 -13.23 -0.03
C LEU A 73 14.11 -12.65 1.20
N LEU A 74 14.38 -13.46 2.25
CA LEU A 74 15.15 -12.99 3.40
C LEU A 74 16.56 -12.57 2.99
N LYS A 75 17.25 -13.36 2.15
CA LYS A 75 18.59 -13.00 1.63
C LYS A 75 18.56 -11.64 0.90
N ARG A 76 17.50 -11.36 0.13
CA ARG A 76 17.31 -10.06 -0.53
C ARG A 76 17.19 -8.93 0.50
N VAL A 77 16.37 -9.09 1.53
CA VAL A 77 16.21 -8.10 2.60
C VAL A 77 17.52 -7.88 3.35
N ILE A 78 18.23 -8.93 3.75
CA ILE A 78 19.54 -8.82 4.43
C ILE A 78 20.56 -8.08 3.56
N LYS A 79 20.62 -8.38 2.26
CA LYS A 79 21.51 -7.68 1.34
C LYS A 79 21.17 -6.20 1.22
N LEU A 80 19.88 -5.84 1.17
CA LEU A 80 19.43 -4.45 1.07
C LEU A 80 19.58 -3.67 2.38
N LYS A 81 19.49 -4.36 3.53
CA LYS A 81 19.64 -3.77 4.87
C LYS A 81 20.98 -3.06 5.03
N GLN A 82 22.06 -3.62 4.47
CA GLN A 82 23.43 -3.21 4.77
C GLN A 82 23.63 -3.20 6.31
N ASP A 83 24.30 -2.18 6.85
CA ASP A 83 24.50 -1.99 8.29
C ASP A 83 23.44 -1.10 8.96
N PHE A 84 22.34 -0.79 8.26
CA PHE A 84 21.27 0.07 8.75
C PHE A 84 20.16 -0.72 9.45
N ASN A 85 19.19 -0.02 10.04
CA ASN A 85 17.98 -0.62 10.62
C ASN A 85 16.71 -0.10 9.93
N PRO A 86 16.50 -0.39 8.63
CA PRO A 86 15.30 -0.01 7.90
C PRO A 86 14.09 -0.82 8.38
N ILE A 87 12.90 -0.22 8.26
CA ILE A 87 11.65 -1.00 8.27
C ILE A 87 11.55 -1.83 6.98
N VAL A 88 10.75 -2.89 7.00
CA VAL A 88 10.45 -3.68 5.79
C VAL A 88 9.01 -3.42 5.38
N VAL A 89 8.83 -2.74 4.25
CA VAL A 89 7.52 -2.43 3.67
C VAL A 89 7.15 -3.53 2.67
N ILE A 90 6.14 -4.31 3.01
CA ILE A 90 5.55 -5.35 2.18
C ILE A 90 4.38 -4.73 1.40
N THR A 91 4.44 -4.77 0.06
CA THR A 91 3.48 -4.09 -0.82
C THR A 91 3.25 -4.86 -2.12
N GLY A 92 2.45 -4.32 -3.04
CA GLY A 92 2.33 -4.73 -4.44
C GLY A 92 1.39 -5.90 -4.73
N GLY A 93 0.60 -5.87 -5.79
CA GLY A 93 -0.44 -4.86 -5.83
C GLY A 93 -1.21 -4.94 -4.50
N GLU A 94 -1.88 -6.07 -4.23
CA GLU A 94 -2.40 -6.39 -2.89
C GLU A 94 -1.58 -7.52 -2.25
N PRO A 95 -0.67 -7.24 -1.30
CA PRO A 95 0.20 -8.27 -0.74
C PRO A 95 -0.56 -9.33 0.06
N LEU A 96 -1.70 -8.96 0.67
CA LEU A 96 -2.44 -9.87 1.54
C LEU A 96 -3.22 -10.94 0.77
N ILE A 97 -3.26 -10.94 -0.57
CA ILE A 97 -3.77 -12.12 -1.31
C ILE A 97 -2.92 -13.37 -1.03
N HIS A 98 -1.70 -13.18 -0.52
CA HIS A 98 -0.75 -14.24 -0.20
C HIS A 98 -0.70 -14.58 1.30
N TYR A 99 -1.59 -14.03 2.15
CA TYR A 99 -1.42 -14.11 3.61
C TYR A 99 -1.40 -15.54 4.17
N GLU A 100 -2.04 -16.49 3.49
CA GLU A 100 -2.05 -17.93 3.83
C GLU A 100 -0.99 -18.75 3.09
N ASN A 101 -0.25 -18.15 2.14
CA ASN A 101 0.75 -18.86 1.36
C ASN A 101 1.90 -19.33 2.27
N PRO A 102 2.28 -20.61 2.28
CA PRO A 102 3.32 -21.13 3.18
C PRO A 102 4.67 -20.42 3.07
N GLU A 103 5.10 -20.07 1.86
CA GLU A 103 6.36 -19.34 1.64
C GLU A 103 6.27 -17.89 2.10
N PHE A 104 5.10 -17.25 1.93
CA PHE A 104 4.87 -15.90 2.43
C PHE A 104 4.86 -15.87 3.96
N ILE A 105 4.12 -16.79 4.59
CA ILE A 105 4.09 -16.96 6.07
C ILE A 105 5.51 -17.15 6.59
N LYS A 106 6.27 -18.09 6.02
CA LYS A 106 7.64 -18.37 6.42
C LYS A 106 8.53 -17.13 6.29
N PHE A 107 8.38 -16.37 5.21
CA PHE A 107 9.13 -15.13 5.01
C PHE A 107 8.82 -14.08 6.10
N ILE A 108 7.54 -13.82 6.41
CA ILE A 108 7.14 -12.87 7.47
C ILE A 108 7.69 -13.31 8.83
N GLN A 109 7.55 -14.59 9.19
CA GLN A 109 8.08 -15.13 10.44
C GLN A 109 9.61 -14.99 10.53
N MET A 110 10.33 -15.22 9.42
CA MET A 110 11.77 -15.03 9.35
C MET A 110 12.18 -13.57 9.54
N LEU A 111 11.43 -12.61 8.99
CA LEU A 111 11.67 -11.18 9.22
C LEU A 111 11.49 -10.80 10.69
N LEU A 112 10.39 -11.22 11.33
CA LEU A 112 10.13 -10.97 12.75
C LEU A 112 11.19 -11.61 13.65
N LYS A 113 11.62 -12.84 13.35
CA LYS A 113 12.71 -13.52 14.07
C LYS A 113 14.03 -12.73 13.98
N ASN A 114 14.30 -12.11 12.83
CA ASN A 114 15.46 -11.24 12.61
C ASN A 114 15.23 -9.79 13.09
N LYS A 115 14.16 -9.54 13.86
CA LYS A 115 13.84 -8.26 14.50
C LYS A 115 13.60 -7.09 13.54
N PHE A 116 13.20 -7.38 12.30
CA PHE A 116 12.70 -6.34 11.39
C PHE A 116 11.31 -5.90 11.83
N GLU A 117 11.05 -4.58 11.77
CA GLU A 117 9.71 -4.05 11.86
C GLU A 117 9.04 -4.12 10.48
N ILE A 118 7.86 -4.75 10.42
CA ILE A 118 7.17 -5.06 9.16
C ILE A 118 5.94 -4.16 9.01
N HIS A 119 5.87 -3.48 7.88
CA HIS A 119 4.76 -2.62 7.50
C HIS A 119 4.10 -3.19 6.24
N PHE A 120 2.80 -3.43 6.29
CA PHE A 120 2.02 -3.80 5.11
C PHE A 120 1.33 -2.58 4.52
N GLU A 121 1.49 -2.39 3.21
CA GLU A 121 0.68 -1.47 2.41
C GLU A 121 -0.41 -2.31 1.72
N SER A 122 -1.64 -2.23 2.23
CA SER A 122 -2.78 -3.04 1.78
C SER A 122 -3.99 -2.17 1.45
N ASN A 123 -4.84 -2.59 0.54
CA ASN A 123 -6.12 -1.97 0.24
C ASN A 123 -7.20 -2.26 1.30
N GLY A 124 -6.92 -3.13 2.28
CA GLY A 124 -7.79 -3.42 3.44
C GLY A 124 -9.02 -4.27 3.14
N SER A 125 -9.13 -4.85 1.95
CA SER A 125 -10.27 -5.69 1.57
C SER A 125 -10.17 -7.16 2.01
N ILE A 126 -8.98 -7.61 2.40
CA ILE A 126 -8.70 -8.99 2.79
C ILE A 126 -8.68 -9.09 4.31
N GLU A 127 -9.50 -9.98 4.86
CA GLU A 127 -9.50 -10.30 6.28
C GLU A 127 -8.39 -11.31 6.58
N ILE A 128 -7.56 -11.01 7.57
CA ILE A 128 -6.59 -11.96 8.12
C ILE A 128 -7.23 -12.67 9.32
N ASP A 129 -7.14 -14.00 9.36
CA ASP A 129 -7.37 -14.77 10.57
C ASP A 129 -6.18 -14.60 11.53
N PHE A 130 -6.28 -13.59 12.41
CA PHE A 130 -5.24 -13.27 13.38
C PHE A 130 -5.06 -14.33 14.47
N ASP A 131 -6.00 -15.26 14.65
CA ASP A 131 -5.86 -16.32 15.64
C ASP A 131 -5.13 -17.52 15.05
N ARG A 132 -5.40 -17.85 13.79
CA ARG A 132 -4.62 -18.84 13.03
C ARG A 132 -3.20 -18.35 12.71
N TYR A 133 -3.04 -17.05 12.47
CA TYR A 133 -1.76 -16.43 12.09
C TYR A 133 -1.35 -15.29 13.05
N PRO A 134 -1.06 -15.60 14.32
CA PRO A 134 -0.87 -14.59 15.37
C PRO A 134 0.35 -13.69 15.18
N PHE A 135 1.33 -14.10 14.38
CA PHE A 135 2.51 -13.28 14.09
C PHE A 135 2.15 -11.99 13.31
N TYR A 136 1.02 -11.94 12.60
CA TYR A 136 0.55 -10.68 12.00
C TYR A 136 0.16 -9.63 13.06
N LYS A 137 -0.11 -10.03 14.32
CA LYS A 137 -0.34 -9.10 15.44
C LYS A 137 0.89 -8.24 15.74
N GLU A 138 2.09 -8.66 15.33
CA GLU A 138 3.33 -7.87 15.48
C GLU A 138 3.58 -6.87 14.34
N CYS A 139 2.75 -6.91 13.29
CA CYS A 139 2.93 -6.10 12.09
C CYS A 139 2.09 -4.82 12.11
N ILE A 140 2.51 -3.83 11.32
CA ILE A 140 1.83 -2.54 11.14
C ILE A 140 1.13 -2.54 9.79
N PHE A 141 -0.09 -2.00 9.71
CA PHE A 141 -0.89 -1.99 8.47
C PHE A 141 -1.28 -0.57 8.05
N ALA A 142 -0.67 -0.09 6.97
CA ALA A 142 -1.11 1.09 6.23
C ALA A 142 -2.23 0.67 5.27
N LEU A 143 -3.47 0.96 5.67
CA LEU A 143 -4.66 0.50 4.96
C LEU A 143 -5.12 1.58 3.98
N SER A 144 -4.71 1.47 2.72
CA SER A 144 -5.18 2.33 1.64
C SER A 144 -6.55 1.90 1.12
N VAL A 145 -7.56 2.04 1.99
CA VAL A 145 -8.96 1.76 1.70
C VAL A 145 -9.40 2.59 0.51
N LYS A 146 -9.90 1.93 -0.54
CA LYS A 146 -10.27 2.61 -1.78
C LYS A 146 -11.61 3.30 -1.63
N LEU A 147 -11.71 4.55 -2.11
CA LEU A 147 -12.96 5.31 -2.23
C LEU A 147 -13.55 5.15 -3.65
N GLN A 148 -14.70 5.77 -3.94
CA GLN A 148 -15.34 5.67 -5.25
C GLN A 148 -14.44 6.13 -6.41
N ASN A 149 -13.52 7.06 -6.18
CA ASN A 149 -12.57 7.56 -7.19
C ASN A 149 -11.63 6.48 -7.74
N SER A 150 -11.50 5.33 -7.06
CA SER A 150 -10.77 4.18 -7.58
C SER A 150 -11.49 3.45 -8.73
N GLY A 151 -12.79 3.70 -8.93
CA GLY A 151 -13.62 2.96 -9.88
C GLY A 151 -14.00 1.54 -9.44
N ILE A 152 -13.63 1.11 -8.23
CA ILE A 152 -14.01 -0.19 -7.68
C ILE A 152 -15.39 -0.08 -7.00
N LYS A 153 -16.27 -1.07 -7.23
CA LYS A 153 -17.60 -1.12 -6.60
C LYS A 153 -17.49 -1.21 -5.07
N LYS A 154 -18.42 -0.57 -4.36
CA LYS A 154 -18.39 -0.40 -2.89
C LYS A 154 -18.32 -1.73 -2.14
N ASP A 155 -19.13 -2.70 -2.54
CA ASP A 155 -19.20 -4.07 -2.00
C ASP A 155 -17.89 -4.86 -2.19
N LYS A 156 -17.10 -4.52 -3.20
CA LYS A 156 -15.78 -5.13 -3.43
C LYS A 156 -14.66 -4.46 -2.66
N ARG A 157 -14.69 -3.13 -2.51
CA ARG A 157 -13.59 -2.36 -1.90
C ARG A 157 -13.69 -2.19 -0.39
N LEU A 158 -14.87 -2.37 0.21
CA LEU A 158 -15.05 -2.22 1.65
C LEU A 158 -15.33 -3.57 2.31
N ASN A 159 -14.44 -3.97 3.21
CA ASN A 159 -14.62 -5.13 4.07
C ASN A 159 -14.52 -4.71 5.54
N PHE A 160 -15.64 -4.33 6.15
CA PHE A 160 -15.64 -3.84 7.53
C PHE A 160 -15.18 -4.87 8.55
N LYS A 161 -15.35 -6.17 8.27
CA LYS A 161 -14.83 -7.24 9.12
C LYS A 161 -13.30 -7.21 9.14
N ALA A 162 -12.67 -7.12 7.98
CA ALA A 162 -11.22 -6.96 7.85
C ALA A 162 -10.74 -5.66 8.52
N LEU A 163 -11.37 -4.52 8.23
CA LEU A 163 -10.96 -3.22 8.78
C LEU A 163 -11.01 -3.20 10.33
N LYS A 164 -12.05 -3.79 10.92
CA LYS A 164 -12.17 -3.94 12.38
C LYS A 164 -11.09 -4.89 12.94
N ALA A 165 -10.81 -5.99 12.25
CA ALA A 165 -9.77 -6.93 12.67
C ALA A 165 -8.37 -6.27 12.71
N PHE A 166 -7.99 -5.51 11.68
CA PHE A 166 -6.72 -4.77 11.69
C PHE A 166 -6.65 -3.75 12.83
N LYS A 167 -7.76 -3.07 13.15
CA LYS A 167 -7.78 -2.12 14.25
C LYS A 167 -7.58 -2.79 15.61
N ASN A 168 -8.20 -3.95 15.79
CA ASN A 168 -8.25 -4.61 17.10
C ASN A 168 -7.04 -5.49 17.38
N TYR A 169 -6.40 -6.06 16.36
CA TYR A 169 -5.41 -7.13 16.55
C TYR A 169 -4.01 -6.82 16.03
N ALA A 170 -3.84 -5.90 15.07
CA ALA A 170 -2.51 -5.54 14.59
C ALA A 170 -1.75 -4.70 15.64
N LYS A 171 -0.42 -4.66 15.53
CA LYS A 171 0.44 -3.80 16.37
C LYS A 171 0.05 -2.34 16.23
N ASP A 172 -0.22 -1.92 14.99
CA ASP A 172 -0.76 -0.62 14.65
C ASP A 172 -1.47 -0.72 13.29
N SER A 173 -2.45 0.14 13.07
CA SER A 173 -3.07 0.30 11.75
C SER A 173 -3.63 1.71 11.59
N PHE A 174 -3.68 2.18 10.36
CA PHE A 174 -4.25 3.48 10.01
C PHE A 174 -4.79 3.48 8.59
N TYR A 175 -5.75 4.35 8.31
CA TYR A 175 -6.28 4.53 6.96
C TYR A 175 -5.48 5.55 6.17
N LYS A 176 -5.25 5.25 4.89
CA LYS A 176 -4.62 6.15 3.92
C LYS A 176 -5.52 6.33 2.69
N PHE A 177 -6.28 7.43 2.65
CA PHE A 177 -7.22 7.69 1.55
C PHE A 177 -6.54 8.50 0.43
N VAL A 178 -6.56 7.98 -0.79
CA VAL A 178 -6.13 8.71 -2.00
C VAL A 178 -7.27 9.64 -2.43
N LEU A 179 -7.04 10.95 -2.42
CA LEU A 179 -8.06 11.96 -2.67
C LEU A 179 -7.77 12.77 -3.94
N ASP A 180 -8.83 13.02 -4.71
CA ASP A 180 -8.85 13.99 -5.80
C ASP A 180 -9.55 15.26 -5.31
N ALA A 181 -8.89 16.41 -5.49
CA ALA A 181 -9.39 17.70 -5.08
C ALA A 181 -10.76 18.06 -5.67
N ASN A 182 -11.14 17.46 -6.81
CA ASN A 182 -12.42 17.67 -7.47
C ASN A 182 -13.57 16.86 -6.86
N THR A 183 -13.29 15.96 -5.91
CA THR A 183 -14.29 15.03 -5.35
C THR A 183 -14.29 14.99 -3.82
N LEU A 184 -13.77 16.05 -3.16
CA LEU A 184 -13.58 16.08 -1.72
C LEU A 184 -14.89 15.94 -0.91
N ASP A 185 -15.99 16.52 -1.37
CA ASP A 185 -17.28 16.41 -0.67
C ASP A 185 -17.77 14.96 -0.63
N ASN A 186 -17.71 14.26 -1.76
CA ASN A 186 -18.03 12.84 -1.82
C ASN A 186 -17.06 12.00 -0.98
N SER A 187 -15.77 12.34 -1.05
CA SER A 187 -14.74 11.65 -0.26
C SER A 187 -15.00 11.81 1.24
N PHE A 188 -15.42 12.99 1.69
CA PHE A 188 -15.77 13.26 3.09
C PHE A 188 -16.94 12.40 3.57
N LEU A 189 -18.02 12.32 2.79
CA LEU A 189 -19.18 11.50 3.11
C LEU A 189 -18.81 10.01 3.22
N GLU A 190 -17.99 9.52 2.30
CA GLU A 190 -17.51 8.13 2.35
C GLU A 190 -16.60 7.87 3.54
N ILE A 191 -15.62 8.74 3.80
CA ILE A 191 -14.70 8.61 4.92
C ILE A 191 -15.47 8.57 6.24
N ASN A 192 -16.45 9.46 6.43
CA ASN A 192 -17.30 9.45 7.62
C ASN A 192 -18.11 8.17 7.76
N GLY A 193 -18.66 7.66 6.65
CA GLY A 193 -19.36 6.38 6.64
C GLY A 193 -18.45 5.22 7.03
N ILE A 194 -17.20 5.22 6.58
CA ILE A 194 -16.20 4.21 6.95
C ILE A 194 -15.84 4.32 8.43
N LEU A 195 -15.54 5.53 8.92
CA LEU A 195 -15.15 5.76 10.31
C LEU A 195 -16.25 5.40 11.30
N LYS A 196 -17.52 5.64 10.96
CA LYS A 196 -18.65 5.26 11.80
C LYS A 196 -18.69 3.75 12.04
N GLU A 197 -18.35 2.97 11.01
CA GLU A 197 -18.35 1.51 11.08
C GLU A 197 -17.05 0.95 11.65
N ALA A 198 -15.91 1.48 11.25
CA ALA A 198 -14.58 1.03 11.66
C ALA A 198 -13.69 2.26 11.95
N PRO A 199 -13.63 2.73 13.20
CA PRO A 199 -12.83 3.89 13.56
C PRO A 199 -11.33 3.61 13.44
N ASN A 200 -10.58 4.53 12.81
CA ASN A 200 -9.12 4.49 12.83
C ASN A 200 -8.50 5.87 12.58
N GLN A 201 -7.19 6.00 12.79
CA GLN A 201 -6.45 7.20 12.42
C GLN A 201 -6.47 7.37 10.89
N ILE A 202 -6.69 8.59 10.42
CA ILE A 202 -6.75 8.91 8.99
C ILE A 202 -5.53 9.69 8.55
N PHE A 203 -5.01 9.31 7.39
CA PHE A 203 -4.10 10.07 6.56
C PHE A 203 -4.74 10.29 5.18
N CYS A 204 -4.90 11.55 4.77
CA CYS A 204 -5.36 11.88 3.42
C CYS A 204 -4.14 12.16 2.52
N MET A 205 -4.11 11.48 1.39
CA MET A 205 -3.02 11.52 0.43
C MET A 205 -3.49 12.12 -0.89
N PRO A 206 -2.82 13.14 -1.44
CA PRO A 206 -3.20 13.70 -2.73
C PRO A 206 -2.95 12.70 -3.85
N MET A 207 -3.91 12.59 -4.76
CA MET A 207 -3.75 11.80 -5.99
C MET A 207 -2.74 12.46 -6.93
N GLY A 208 -1.85 11.66 -7.50
CA GLY A 208 -0.87 12.10 -8.49
C GLY A 208 0.24 11.07 -8.67
N GLU A 209 0.51 10.71 -9.92
CA GLU A 209 1.52 9.74 -10.36
C GLU A 209 2.88 10.38 -10.66
N ASN A 210 2.93 11.71 -10.77
CA ASN A 210 4.13 12.52 -10.96
C ASN A 210 4.00 13.83 -10.16
N GLU A 211 5.10 14.56 -10.02
CA GLU A 211 5.19 15.79 -9.23
C GLU A 211 4.16 16.83 -9.68
N GLN A 212 3.97 16.99 -10.99
CA GLN A 212 3.03 17.96 -11.54
C GLN A 212 1.59 17.65 -11.13
N ASN A 213 1.14 16.41 -11.27
CA ASN A 213 -0.22 15.99 -10.90
C ASN A 213 -0.42 15.96 -9.39
N LEU A 214 0.61 15.57 -8.63
CA LEU A 214 0.60 15.64 -7.17
C LEU A 214 0.40 17.08 -6.68
N LYS A 215 1.14 18.03 -7.27
CA LYS A 215 1.08 19.46 -6.92
C LYS A 215 -0.31 20.06 -7.14
N LYS A 216 -1.07 19.60 -8.15
CA LYS A 216 -2.45 20.06 -8.42
C LYS A 216 -3.41 19.74 -7.27
N ASN A 217 -3.17 18.64 -6.56
CA ASN A 217 -4.03 18.15 -5.49
C ASN A 217 -3.54 18.56 -4.10
N ALA A 218 -2.21 18.53 -3.87
CA ALA A 218 -1.60 18.61 -2.55
C ALA A 218 -2.15 19.70 -1.63
N GLN A 219 -2.21 20.95 -2.09
CA GLN A 219 -2.67 22.06 -1.26
C GLN A 219 -4.14 21.90 -0.83
N LYS A 220 -5.04 21.61 -1.78
CA LYS A 220 -6.47 21.44 -1.48
C LYS A 220 -6.73 20.26 -0.54
N ILE A 221 -5.94 19.19 -0.64
CA ILE A 221 -6.04 18.05 0.27
C ILE A 221 -5.49 18.43 1.66
N ALA A 222 -4.43 19.23 1.76
CA ALA A 222 -3.94 19.72 3.04
C ALA A 222 -4.97 20.63 3.73
N GLU A 223 -5.60 21.55 2.99
CA GLU A 223 -6.70 22.39 3.48
C GLU A 223 -7.90 21.54 3.94
N PHE A 224 -8.22 20.48 3.19
CA PHE A 224 -9.23 19.50 3.58
C PHE A 224 -8.87 18.79 4.89
N CYS A 225 -7.60 18.42 5.09
CA CYS A 225 -7.15 17.82 6.35
C CYS A 225 -7.33 18.79 7.53
N ILE A 226 -6.90 20.05 7.36
CA ILE A 226 -7.02 21.10 8.38
C ILE A 226 -8.48 21.30 8.77
N LYS A 227 -9.38 21.41 7.78
CA LYS A 227 -10.81 21.61 8.00
C LYS A 227 -11.46 20.48 8.81
N ASN A 228 -11.00 19.24 8.63
CA ASN A 228 -11.66 18.05 9.17
C ASN A 228 -10.89 17.38 10.32
N GLY A 229 -9.75 17.92 10.73
CA GLY A 229 -8.91 17.32 11.77
C GLY A 229 -8.24 16.00 11.34
N TYR A 230 -7.98 15.82 10.05
CA TYR A 230 -7.28 14.64 9.53
C TYR A 230 -5.77 14.88 9.43
N ASN A 231 -4.99 13.79 9.38
CA ASN A 231 -3.56 13.90 9.08
C ASN A 231 -3.36 14.01 7.57
N TYR A 232 -2.38 14.81 7.16
CA TYR A 232 -1.94 14.85 5.77
C TYR A 232 -0.83 13.83 5.55
N SER A 233 -0.90 13.09 4.45
CA SER A 233 0.18 12.24 3.96
C SER A 233 0.60 12.75 2.59
N ASP A 234 1.83 13.21 2.46
CA ASP A 234 2.38 13.47 1.14
C ASP A 234 2.78 12.18 0.41
N ARG A 235 3.35 12.33 -0.79
CA ARG A 235 4.09 11.30 -1.52
C ARG A 235 5.52 11.79 -1.70
N ILE A 236 6.32 11.73 -0.63
CA ILE A 236 7.67 12.31 -0.60
C ILE A 236 8.54 11.77 -1.75
N HIS A 237 8.44 10.47 -2.05
CA HIS A 237 9.22 9.87 -3.12
C HIS A 237 8.90 10.49 -4.49
N ILE A 238 7.63 10.87 -4.75
CA ILE A 238 7.26 11.58 -5.98
C ILE A 238 7.84 13.00 -5.99
N ARG A 239 7.93 13.67 -4.84
CA ARG A 239 8.58 14.99 -4.78
C ARG A 239 10.08 14.93 -5.02
N LEU A 240 10.74 13.86 -4.57
CA LEU A 240 12.21 13.72 -4.65
C LEU A 240 12.67 13.12 -5.98
N TRP A 241 11.89 12.18 -6.53
CA TRP A 241 12.29 11.37 -7.68
C TRP A 241 11.22 11.29 -8.78
N ASN A 242 10.16 12.10 -8.70
CA ASN A 242 9.06 12.11 -9.66
C ASN A 242 8.43 10.71 -9.84
N ASP A 243 8.27 10.26 -11.09
CA ASP A 243 7.69 8.98 -11.47
C ASP A 243 8.74 7.86 -11.63
N LYS A 244 9.96 8.07 -11.12
CA LYS A 244 11.02 7.06 -11.17
C LYS A 244 10.63 5.84 -10.34
N GLU A 245 10.77 4.65 -10.93
CA GLU A 245 10.57 3.38 -10.24
C GLU A 245 11.83 2.96 -9.45
N GLY A 246 11.63 2.13 -8.41
CA GLY A 246 12.74 1.54 -7.64
C GLY A 246 13.52 2.52 -6.75
N VAL A 247 12.86 3.58 -6.26
CA VAL A 247 13.46 4.65 -5.44
C VAL A 247 12.62 5.00 -4.23
#